data_AF-A0A6A1VHE8-F1
#
_entry.id   AF-A0A6A1VHE8-F1
#
_cell.length_a   1.000
_cell.length_b   1.000
_cell.length_c   1.000
_cell.angle_alpha   90.00
_cell.angle_beta   90.00
_cell.angle_gamma   90.00
#
_symmetry.space_group_name_H-M   'P 1'
#
loop_
_entity.id
_entity.type
_entity.pdbx_description
1 polymer ?
#
loop_
_entity_poly.entity_id
_entity_poly.type
_entity_poly.pdbx_seq_one_letter_code
_entity_poly.pdbx_strand_id
1 'polypeptide(L)'
;MGAVQVLSSGLSGVSGFAYGHQRYRLQRTPYTTWSGQTSVARLGTLGLGSEGLFISSPSSPFGSIRKKRLSKKLISRRLTAKMADQGEKSTSDVTSGYMIYQPILEDGIFRFDCSANDRDTAYPSLSFINSKDRETPIMGHKVPLYRPTFECLFGQQIVKFELPAGTSFYGTGEVGGQLERTGKRIFTWNTDAWGYGPETTSLYQSHPWVLAILPNGEALGVLADTTRRCEIDLRKESRIQFVAPSPYPVITFGPFSSPTAVLISLSHAIGSTFMPPKWSLGYHQCRWSYDSDKRVLEDRFPDPKSLVNDLHHSGFKAIWMLDPGIKDEAGYFVYDSGSKSDVWIQKANGRPFVGEVWPGPCVFPDYTQSKVRSWWAQLVKDFVSNGVDGIWNDMNEPAVFKSVTKTMPESNIHMGDDEFGGSQNHSYYHNVYGMLMARSTFEGMKLANENKRPFVLTRAGFIGSQRFAATWTGDNLSTWEHLHMSISMVLQLENYTAIIT
;
A
#
# COMPACT_ATOMS: atom_id res chain seq x y z
N MET A 1 4.53 16.99 -16.17
CA MET A 1 4.06 15.78 -15.48
C MET A 1 3.86 14.67 -16.50
N GLY A 2 4.88 13.85 -16.75
CA GLY A 2 4.80 12.74 -17.71
C GLY A 2 5.37 11.48 -17.09
N ALA A 3 4.56 10.41 -17.04
CA ALA A 3 5.06 9.06 -16.91
C ALA A 3 5.80 8.70 -18.20
N VAL A 4 7.00 8.14 -18.10
CA VAL A 4 7.77 7.72 -19.27
C VAL A 4 7.27 6.36 -19.71
N GLN A 5 6.45 6.37 -20.75
CA GLN A 5 6.03 5.18 -21.47
C GLN A 5 7.07 4.92 -22.56
N VAL A 6 7.93 3.92 -22.37
CA VAL A 6 8.90 3.53 -23.41
C VAL A 6 8.11 2.80 -24.51
N LEU A 7 7.88 3.50 -25.61
CA LEU A 7 7.37 2.92 -26.84
C LEU A 7 8.53 2.21 -27.55
N SER A 8 8.56 0.88 -27.53
CA SER A 8 9.40 0.12 -28.46
C SER A 8 8.64 -0.02 -29.78
N SER A 9 8.91 0.81 -30.78
CA SER A 9 8.44 0.58 -32.14
C SER A 9 9.43 -0.31 -32.90
N GLY A 10 8.91 -1.40 -33.46
CA GLY A 10 9.65 -2.31 -34.31
C GLY A 10 9.90 -1.73 -35.70
N LEU A 11 11.16 -1.86 -36.13
CA LEU A 11 11.69 -1.98 -37.50
C LEU A 11 10.78 -1.61 -38.69
N SER A 12 11.11 -0.49 -39.34
CA SER A 12 11.07 -0.38 -40.81
C SER A 12 12.21 0.52 -41.27
N GLY A 13 13.15 -0.02 -42.04
CA GLY A 13 14.38 0.66 -42.41
C GLY A 13 14.20 1.76 -43.45
N VAL A 14 15.00 2.82 -43.32
CA VAL A 14 15.56 3.61 -44.42
C VAL A 14 16.95 4.12 -43.98
N SER A 15 17.87 4.10 -44.93
CA SER A 15 19.31 4.36 -44.85
C SER A 15 19.73 5.75 -44.33
N GLY A 16 20.75 5.72 -43.47
CA GLY A 16 21.97 6.52 -43.61
C GLY A 16 21.94 7.99 -43.19
N PHE A 17 22.33 8.28 -41.94
CA PHE A 17 23.09 9.48 -41.57
C PHE A 17 23.96 9.17 -40.35
N ALA A 18 25.26 9.46 -40.45
CA ALA A 18 26.22 9.28 -39.37
C ALA A 18 26.02 10.38 -38.31
N TYR A 19 25.66 9.99 -37.09
CA TYR A 19 25.69 10.87 -35.91
C TYR A 19 26.73 10.35 -34.92
N GLY A 20 27.66 11.23 -34.53
CA GLY A 20 28.78 10.92 -33.66
C GLY A 20 28.32 10.52 -32.24
N HIS A 21 28.95 9.46 -31.72
CA HIS A 21 28.80 9.03 -30.33
C HIS A 21 29.21 10.14 -29.36
N GLN A 22 28.25 10.77 -28.67
CA GLN A 22 28.53 11.48 -27.42
C GLN A 22 28.46 10.49 -26.26
N ARG A 23 29.61 10.23 -25.63
CA ARG A 23 29.70 9.49 -24.37
C ARG A 23 29.07 10.32 -23.24
N TYR A 24 28.12 9.74 -22.52
CA TYR A 24 27.58 10.35 -21.30
C TYR A 24 28.66 10.34 -20.21
N ARG A 25 29.26 11.50 -19.94
CA ARG A 25 30.26 11.67 -18.88
C ARG A 25 29.58 12.31 -17.66
N LEU A 26 29.24 11.50 -16.67
CA LEU A 26 28.88 12.00 -15.34
C LEU A 26 30.12 12.68 -14.73
N GLN A 27 30.03 13.99 -14.46
CA GLN A 27 31.08 14.71 -13.75
C GLN A 27 31.13 14.21 -12.30
N ARG A 28 32.23 13.55 -11.94
CA ARG A 28 32.62 13.32 -10.55
C ARG A 28 33.32 14.59 -10.04
N THR A 29 32.72 15.31 -9.11
CA THR A 29 33.47 16.27 -8.27
C THR A 29 34.24 15.49 -7.20
N PRO A 30 35.57 15.69 -7.05
CA PRO A 30 36.32 15.03 -5.99
C PRO A 30 36.03 15.66 -4.62
N TYR A 31 35.94 14.83 -3.59
CA TYR A 31 35.94 15.26 -2.19
C TYR A 31 37.27 15.94 -1.86
N THR A 32 37.23 17.21 -1.44
CA THR A 32 38.35 17.87 -0.78
C THR A 32 38.37 17.52 0.70
N THR A 33 39.50 16.98 1.13
CA THR A 33 39.85 16.60 2.50
C THR A 33 39.84 17.80 3.46
N TRP A 34 39.15 17.64 4.60
CA TRP A 34 39.21 18.57 5.73
C TRP A 34 40.29 18.08 6.71
N SER A 35 41.40 18.81 6.83
CA SER A 35 42.38 18.67 7.92
C SER A 35 42.23 19.87 8.85
N GLY A 36 41.88 19.61 10.11
CA GLY A 36 41.58 20.65 11.08
C GLY A 36 42.79 21.33 11.71
N GLN A 37 42.53 22.48 12.33
CA GLN A 37 43.20 22.91 13.55
C GLN A 37 42.17 23.57 14.48
N THR A 38 42.18 23.09 15.72
CA THR A 38 41.32 23.42 16.86
C THR A 38 41.81 24.66 17.62
N SER A 39 40.87 25.42 18.20
CA SER A 39 41.08 26.00 19.54
C SER A 39 39.76 26.08 20.32
N VAL A 40 39.85 25.71 21.58
CA VAL A 40 38.78 25.38 22.54
C VAL A 40 38.43 26.59 23.42
N ALA A 41 37.16 26.76 23.80
CA ALA A 41 36.74 27.09 25.18
C ALA A 41 35.20 27.02 25.36
N ARG A 42 34.75 26.14 26.27
CA ARG A 42 33.52 26.25 27.08
C ARG A 42 33.76 27.30 28.19
N LEU A 43 32.83 27.91 28.94
CA LEU A 43 31.47 27.61 29.41
C LEU A 43 30.91 28.92 30.03
N GLY A 44 29.59 29.12 30.16
CA GLY A 44 29.04 30.12 31.10
C GLY A 44 27.59 30.57 30.87
N THR A 45 26.66 30.00 31.63
CA THR A 45 25.23 30.34 31.76
C THR A 45 24.95 31.43 32.81
N LEU A 46 23.71 31.98 32.77
CA LEU A 46 22.96 32.89 33.70
C LEU A 46 22.93 34.36 33.22
N GLY A 47 21.86 35.14 33.28
CA GLY A 47 20.52 35.01 33.87
C GLY A 47 19.62 36.19 33.43
N LEU A 48 18.37 36.19 33.92
CA LEU A 48 17.23 37.08 33.61
C LEU A 48 17.46 38.59 33.87
N GLY A 49 16.72 39.47 33.17
CA GLY A 49 16.57 40.89 33.49
C GLY A 49 15.64 41.65 32.55
N SER A 50 14.83 42.56 33.11
CA SER A 50 13.56 43.13 32.63
C SER A 50 13.62 44.60 32.14
N GLU A 51 12.49 45.09 31.58
CA GLU A 51 12.10 46.49 31.31
C GLU A 51 12.87 47.22 30.17
N GLY A 52 12.36 48.14 29.35
CA GLY A 52 11.12 48.92 29.24
C GLY A 52 11.42 50.19 28.40
N LEU A 53 10.41 50.70 27.68
CA LEU A 53 10.25 52.06 27.09
C LEU A 53 10.90 52.50 25.74
N PHE A 54 10.00 52.75 24.78
CA PHE A 54 9.76 53.94 23.92
C PHE A 54 10.92 54.74 23.29
N ILE A 55 10.82 55.07 21.98
CA ILE A 55 10.48 56.42 21.44
C ILE A 55 10.51 56.49 19.88
N SER A 56 9.40 57.02 19.34
CA SER A 56 9.13 57.85 18.12
C SER A 56 9.51 57.47 16.66
N SER A 57 8.45 57.44 15.84
CA SER A 57 8.37 57.76 14.39
C SER A 57 8.66 59.26 14.10
N PRO A 58 8.75 59.74 12.82
CA PRO A 58 7.59 59.95 11.90
C PRO A 58 7.97 59.70 10.40
N SER A 59 7.16 59.74 9.32
CA SER A 59 5.73 59.88 9.00
C SER A 59 5.57 59.70 7.46
N SER A 60 4.58 58.89 7.03
CA SER A 60 3.49 59.12 6.03
C SER A 60 3.70 59.99 4.76
N PRO A 61 3.01 59.75 3.60
CA PRO A 61 1.53 59.73 3.54
C PRO A 61 0.77 58.81 2.52
N PHE A 62 -0.40 58.34 3.02
CA PHE A 62 -1.75 58.26 2.44
C PHE A 62 -2.18 57.33 1.28
N GLY A 63 -3.28 56.60 1.54
CA GLY A 63 -4.24 56.10 0.53
C GLY A 63 -5.19 55.01 1.04
N SER A 64 -6.26 55.35 1.79
CA SER A 64 -7.28 54.41 2.32
C SER A 64 -8.56 54.43 1.47
N ILE A 65 -9.09 53.25 1.14
CA ILE A 65 -10.52 53.06 0.80
C ILE A 65 -11.08 51.88 1.61
N ARG A 66 -12.00 52.18 2.55
CA ARG A 66 -12.84 51.22 3.27
C ARG A 66 -14.04 50.81 2.41
N LYS A 67 -14.39 49.52 2.36
CA LYS A 67 -15.79 49.09 2.19
C LYS A 67 -16.17 47.94 3.13
N LYS A 68 -17.41 48.06 3.58
CA LYS A 68 -18.10 47.40 4.70
C LYS A 68 -18.27 45.90 4.51
N ARG A 69 -18.15 45.17 5.63
CA ARG A 69 -18.52 43.76 5.80
C ARG A 69 -20.04 43.67 5.92
N LEU A 70 -20.68 42.97 4.98
CA LEU A 70 -22.10 42.61 5.02
C LEU A 70 -22.20 41.13 5.37
N SER A 71 -22.83 40.83 6.50
CA SER A 71 -23.23 39.49 6.89
C SER A 71 -24.47 39.07 6.08
N LYS A 72 -24.35 38.02 5.28
CA LYS A 72 -25.49 37.29 4.72
C LYS A 72 -25.43 35.85 5.22
N LYS A 73 -26.39 35.49 6.08
CA LYS A 73 -26.79 34.10 6.35
C LYS A 73 -27.18 33.45 5.02
N LEU A 74 -26.40 32.48 4.56
CA LEU A 74 -26.87 31.49 3.59
C LEU A 74 -27.28 30.24 4.36
N ILE A 75 -28.59 29.98 4.34
CA ILE A 75 -29.20 28.72 4.74
C ILE A 75 -28.85 27.72 3.61
N SER A 76 -27.96 26.76 3.86
CA SER A 76 -27.74 25.67 2.92
C SER A 76 -28.91 24.68 3.03
N ARG A 77 -29.70 24.62 1.96
CA ARG A 77 -30.67 23.53 1.73
C ARG A 77 -29.89 22.22 1.61
N ARG A 78 -30.21 21.25 2.47
CA ARG A 78 -29.87 19.83 2.28
C ARG A 78 -30.36 19.37 0.92
N LEU A 79 -29.44 19.00 0.03
CA LEU A 79 -29.71 18.15 -1.12
C LEU A 79 -29.78 16.71 -0.62
N THR A 80 -30.98 16.28 -0.25
CA THR A 80 -31.32 14.86 -0.10
C THR A 80 -31.51 14.27 -1.48
N ALA A 81 -30.50 13.55 -1.98
CA ALA A 81 -30.68 12.65 -3.11
C ALA A 81 -31.48 11.43 -2.61
N LYS A 82 -32.76 11.38 -2.96
CA LYS A 82 -33.59 10.17 -2.86
C LYS A 82 -33.10 9.19 -3.92
N MET A 83 -32.42 8.12 -3.52
CA MET A 83 -32.38 6.90 -4.33
C MET A 83 -33.69 6.16 -4.12
N ALA A 84 -34.35 5.84 -5.23
CA ALA A 84 -35.65 5.22 -5.26
C ALA A 84 -35.58 3.76 -4.82
N ASP A 85 -36.60 3.42 -4.05
CA ASP A 85 -36.93 2.17 -3.40
C ASP A 85 -37.35 1.10 -4.41
N GLN A 86 -36.74 -0.08 -4.33
CA GLN A 86 -37.40 -1.35 -4.62
C GLN A 86 -37.15 -2.28 -3.43
N GLY A 87 -37.90 -2.08 -2.36
CA GLY A 87 -38.90 -3.06 -1.92
C GLY A 87 -38.38 -4.45 -1.54
N GLU A 88 -37.53 -4.52 -0.52
CA GLU A 88 -37.61 -5.60 0.47
C GLU A 88 -37.34 -5.00 1.86
N LYS A 89 -38.38 -4.93 2.69
CA LYS A 89 -38.23 -4.73 4.13
C LYS A 89 -37.56 -5.99 4.69
N SER A 90 -36.23 -6.05 4.65
CA SER A 90 -35.51 -6.97 5.53
C SER A 90 -35.50 -6.36 6.92
N THR A 91 -36.24 -6.97 7.84
CA THR A 91 -35.89 -6.89 9.25
C THR A 91 -34.47 -7.45 9.34
N SER A 92 -33.45 -6.60 9.36
CA SER A 92 -32.08 -7.06 9.52
C SER A 92 -31.96 -7.67 10.92
N ASP A 93 -32.07 -8.98 11.02
CA ASP A 93 -31.92 -9.70 12.27
C ASP A 93 -30.52 -9.38 12.82
N VAL A 94 -30.50 -8.66 13.94
CA VAL A 94 -29.27 -8.38 14.66
C VAL A 94 -28.85 -9.68 15.32
N THR A 95 -27.81 -10.33 14.77
CA THR A 95 -27.24 -11.53 15.35
C THR A 95 -26.01 -11.17 16.15
N SER A 96 -25.90 -11.67 17.38
CA SER A 96 -24.73 -11.46 18.23
C SER A 96 -24.45 -12.68 19.07
N GLY A 97 -23.20 -12.87 19.47
CA GLY A 97 -22.82 -13.97 20.34
C GLY A 97 -21.31 -14.16 20.43
N TYR A 98 -20.90 -15.32 20.93
CA TYR A 98 -19.51 -15.75 20.86
C TYR A 98 -19.24 -16.45 19.53
N MET A 99 -18.15 -16.09 18.86
CA MET A 99 -17.76 -16.75 17.61
C MET A 99 -17.41 -18.22 17.87
N ILE A 100 -17.76 -19.12 16.96
CA ILE A 100 -17.29 -20.52 17.00
C ILE A 100 -15.83 -20.57 16.55
N TYR A 101 -15.09 -21.62 16.92
CA TYR A 101 -13.67 -21.73 16.57
C TYR A 101 -13.27 -23.11 16.05
N GLN A 102 -12.18 -23.14 15.29
CA GLN A 102 -11.46 -24.35 14.90
C GLN A 102 -9.94 -24.12 15.03
N PRO A 103 -9.20 -25.09 15.59
CA PRO A 103 -7.74 -25.08 15.47
C PRO A 103 -7.36 -25.32 14.01
N ILE A 104 -6.44 -24.51 13.49
CA ILE A 104 -5.94 -24.58 12.11
C ILE A 104 -4.42 -24.44 12.12
N LEU A 105 -3.76 -24.74 11.00
CA LEU A 105 -2.32 -24.52 10.77
C LEU A 105 -1.37 -25.23 11.76
N GLU A 106 -1.31 -24.78 13.01
CA GLU A 106 -0.47 -25.33 14.08
C GLU A 106 -1.04 -25.03 15.49
N ASP A 107 -0.39 -25.60 16.50
CA ASP A 107 -0.80 -25.51 17.90
C ASP A 107 -0.88 -24.06 18.40
N GLY A 108 -2.05 -23.64 18.89
CA GLY A 108 -2.28 -22.28 19.38
C GLY A 108 -2.81 -21.30 18.33
N ILE A 109 -3.12 -21.78 17.12
CA ILE A 109 -3.72 -20.99 16.06
C ILE A 109 -5.19 -21.38 15.88
N PHE A 110 -6.07 -20.39 15.93
CA PHE A 110 -7.50 -20.62 15.87
C PHE A 110 -8.13 -19.71 14.84
N ARG A 111 -8.99 -20.29 14.01
CA ARG A 111 -9.94 -19.57 13.19
C ARG A 111 -11.25 -19.40 13.95
N PHE A 112 -11.85 -18.22 13.85
CA PHE A 112 -13.15 -17.89 14.41
C PHE A 112 -14.12 -17.43 13.32
N ASP A 113 -15.36 -17.88 13.41
CA ASP A 113 -16.46 -17.51 12.52
C ASP A 113 -17.74 -17.24 13.33
N CYS A 114 -18.64 -16.41 12.82
CA CYS A 114 -19.91 -16.09 13.50
C CYS A 114 -20.83 -17.31 13.64
N SER A 115 -20.84 -18.18 12.62
CA SER A 115 -21.60 -19.43 12.58
C SER A 115 -20.92 -20.45 11.67
N ALA A 116 -21.41 -21.70 11.69
CA ALA A 116 -20.93 -22.72 10.75
C ALA A 116 -21.23 -22.36 9.29
N ASN A 117 -22.38 -21.74 9.03
CA ASN A 117 -22.74 -21.27 7.69
C ASN A 117 -21.83 -20.13 7.22
N ASP A 118 -21.50 -19.17 8.09
CA ASP A 118 -20.57 -18.09 7.75
C ASP A 118 -19.17 -18.62 7.43
N ARG A 119 -18.73 -19.67 8.13
CA ARG A 119 -17.48 -20.36 7.82
C ARG A 119 -17.51 -21.00 6.43
N ASP A 120 -18.58 -21.73 6.11
CA ASP A 120 -18.69 -22.50 4.87
C ASP A 120 -18.89 -21.58 3.64
N THR A 121 -19.42 -20.38 3.86
CA THR A 121 -19.61 -19.34 2.83
C THR A 121 -18.51 -18.28 2.81
N ALA A 122 -17.51 -18.39 3.70
CA ALA A 122 -16.42 -17.44 3.76
C ALA A 122 -15.63 -17.45 2.45
N TYR A 123 -15.32 -16.27 1.92
CA TYR A 123 -14.45 -16.16 0.75
C TYR A 123 -13.06 -16.74 1.03
N PRO A 124 -12.34 -17.20 -0.02
CA PRO A 124 -10.95 -17.63 0.11
C PRO A 124 -10.06 -16.55 0.73
N SER A 125 -9.08 -16.97 1.53
CA SER A 125 -8.08 -16.05 2.07
C SER A 125 -7.09 -15.62 0.99
N LEU A 126 -6.87 -14.30 0.86
CA LEU A 126 -5.76 -13.74 0.08
C LEU A 126 -4.55 -13.36 0.96
N SER A 127 -4.68 -13.46 2.29
CA SER A 127 -3.59 -13.25 3.24
C SER A 127 -2.64 -14.47 3.25
N PHE A 128 -3.22 -15.67 3.32
CA PHE A 128 -2.49 -16.93 3.44
C PHE A 128 -1.73 -17.27 2.15
N ILE A 129 -0.55 -17.87 2.28
CA ILE A 129 0.22 -18.38 1.13
C ILE A 129 -0.52 -19.54 0.44
N ASN A 130 -1.17 -20.38 1.24
CA ASN A 130 -2.06 -21.45 0.81
C ASN A 130 -3.38 -21.31 1.56
N SER A 131 -4.42 -20.87 0.85
CA SER A 131 -5.74 -20.61 1.43
C SER A 131 -6.35 -21.82 2.12
N LYS A 132 -6.02 -23.04 1.67
CA LYS A 132 -6.52 -24.30 2.26
C LYS A 132 -6.08 -24.50 3.71
N ASP A 133 -4.95 -23.94 4.12
CA ASP A 133 -4.45 -24.08 5.49
C ASP A 133 -5.33 -23.32 6.49
N ARG A 134 -6.05 -22.28 6.04
CA ARG A 134 -7.07 -21.58 6.83
C ARG A 134 -8.38 -22.37 6.91
N GLU A 135 -8.71 -23.15 5.88
CA GLU A 135 -9.94 -23.94 5.82
C GLU A 135 -9.83 -25.27 6.57
N THR A 136 -8.64 -25.83 6.66
CA THR A 136 -8.43 -27.21 7.11
C THR A 136 -8.24 -27.27 8.63
N PRO A 137 -9.18 -27.86 9.38
CA PRO A 137 -9.00 -28.02 10.82
C PRO A 137 -7.92 -29.05 11.13
N ILE A 138 -7.14 -28.80 12.17
CA ILE A 138 -6.18 -29.78 12.71
C ILE A 138 -6.76 -30.46 13.95
N MET A 139 -6.19 -31.60 14.36
CA MET A 139 -6.52 -32.18 15.66
C MET A 139 -5.86 -31.33 16.75
N GLY A 140 -6.64 -30.48 17.41
CA GLY A 140 -6.20 -29.68 18.56
C GLY A 140 -6.96 -30.08 19.82
N HIS A 141 -6.22 -30.30 20.91
CA HIS A 141 -6.83 -30.51 22.24
C HIS A 141 -6.92 -29.22 23.06
N LYS A 142 -6.29 -28.14 22.58
CA LYS A 142 -6.30 -26.82 23.23
C LYS A 142 -7.52 -26.03 22.79
N VAL A 143 -8.03 -25.22 23.72
CA VAL A 143 -9.10 -24.24 23.49
C VAL A 143 -8.50 -22.83 23.49
N PRO A 144 -9.04 -21.88 22.73
CA PRO A 144 -8.54 -20.52 22.72
C PRO A 144 -8.78 -19.84 24.07
N LEU A 145 -7.76 -19.18 24.61
CA LEU A 145 -7.86 -18.45 25.87
C LEU A 145 -8.78 -17.23 25.75
N TYR A 146 -8.68 -16.51 24.63
CA TYR A 146 -9.48 -15.33 24.34
C TYR A 146 -10.46 -15.64 23.21
N ARG A 147 -11.74 -15.75 23.54
CA ARG A 147 -12.80 -16.00 22.57
C ARG A 147 -13.51 -14.69 22.23
N PRO A 148 -13.52 -14.26 20.96
CA PRO A 148 -14.18 -13.03 20.57
C PRO A 148 -15.70 -13.14 20.60
N THR A 149 -16.32 -11.97 20.75
CA THR A 149 -17.74 -11.78 20.49
C THR A 149 -17.95 -11.09 19.16
N PHE A 150 -19.11 -11.32 18.55
CA PHE A 150 -19.50 -10.65 17.31
C PHE A 150 -20.89 -10.04 17.43
N GLU A 151 -21.14 -9.06 16.57
CA GLU A 151 -22.43 -8.45 16.30
C GLU A 151 -22.53 -8.19 14.80
N CYS A 152 -23.55 -8.73 14.13
CA CYS A 152 -23.84 -8.45 12.73
C CYS A 152 -24.98 -7.44 12.67
N LEU A 153 -24.70 -6.26 12.14
CA LEU A 153 -25.63 -5.14 12.09
C LEU A 153 -25.51 -4.42 10.74
N PHE A 154 -26.63 -4.22 10.04
CA PHE A 154 -26.69 -3.52 8.75
C PHE A 154 -25.66 -4.03 7.71
N GLY A 155 -25.49 -5.35 7.61
CA GLY A 155 -24.56 -5.98 6.67
C GLY A 155 -23.08 -5.84 7.03
N GLN A 156 -22.76 -5.39 8.25
CA GLN A 156 -21.40 -5.34 8.79
C GLN A 156 -21.25 -6.33 9.94
N GLN A 157 -20.07 -6.95 10.04
CA GLN A 157 -19.66 -7.74 11.18
C GLN A 157 -18.72 -6.90 12.07
N ILE A 158 -19.09 -6.77 13.33
CA ILE A 158 -18.30 -6.15 14.39
C ILE A 158 -17.75 -7.27 15.27
N VAL A 159 -16.42 -7.41 15.35
CA VAL A 159 -15.75 -8.38 16.23
C VAL A 159 -15.06 -7.66 17.38
N LYS A 160 -15.22 -8.16 18.60
CA LYS A 160 -14.62 -7.59 19.83
C LYS A 160 -13.83 -8.66 20.57
N PHE A 161 -12.56 -8.37 20.85
CA PHE A 161 -11.72 -9.10 21.80
C PHE A 161 -11.53 -8.27 23.04
N GLU A 162 -11.91 -8.80 24.20
CA GLU A 162 -11.61 -8.20 25.51
C GLU A 162 -10.38 -8.91 26.09
N LEU A 163 -9.34 -8.15 26.41
CA LEU A 163 -8.04 -8.61 26.88
C LEU A 163 -7.77 -8.06 28.31
N PRO A 164 -6.74 -8.54 29.02
CA PRO A 164 -6.39 -8.03 30.34
C PRO A 164 -6.02 -6.54 30.34
N ALA A 165 -6.35 -5.83 31.42
CA ALA A 165 -5.98 -4.42 31.64
C ALA A 165 -4.45 -4.24 31.55
N GLY A 166 -3.98 -3.19 30.88
CA GLY A 166 -2.55 -2.95 30.63
C GLY A 166 -1.97 -3.65 29.40
N THR A 167 -2.82 -4.22 28.54
CA THR A 167 -2.40 -4.73 27.22
C THR A 167 -2.04 -3.57 26.29
N SER A 168 -0.89 -3.64 25.63
CA SER A 168 -0.48 -2.67 24.61
C SER A 168 -0.63 -3.22 23.19
N PHE A 169 -0.98 -2.36 22.24
CA PHE A 169 -1.29 -2.76 20.85
C PHE A 169 -0.28 -2.22 19.84
N TYR A 170 0.07 -3.03 18.84
CA TYR A 170 0.98 -2.72 17.74
C TYR A 170 0.45 -3.31 16.42
N GLY A 171 1.11 -2.99 15.30
CA GLY A 171 0.70 -3.44 13.96
C GLY A 171 -0.22 -2.43 13.27
N THR A 172 -1.35 -2.88 12.76
CA THR A 172 -2.38 -2.10 12.01
C THR A 172 -1.99 -1.65 10.60
N GLY A 173 -0.85 -2.14 10.08
CA GLY A 173 -0.36 -1.84 8.73
C GLY A 173 0.44 -0.55 8.67
N GLU A 174 0.38 0.11 7.51
CA GLU A 174 1.11 1.35 7.30
C GLU A 174 0.33 2.54 7.88
N VAL A 175 0.85 3.12 8.96
CA VAL A 175 0.20 4.20 9.69
C VAL A 175 1.20 5.22 10.21
N GLY A 176 0.85 6.51 10.14
CA GLY A 176 1.65 7.58 10.74
C GLY A 176 1.63 7.56 12.27
N GLY A 177 2.49 8.36 12.89
CA GLY A 177 2.49 8.59 14.35
C GLY A 177 3.26 7.54 15.18
N GLN A 178 2.96 7.46 16.48
CA GLN A 178 3.71 6.67 17.48
C GLN A 178 3.57 5.16 17.32
N LEU A 179 4.64 4.39 17.57
CA LEU A 179 4.69 2.93 17.42
C LEU A 179 3.48 2.19 18.04
N GLU A 180 3.18 2.50 19.30
CA GLU A 180 2.04 1.92 20.02
C GLU A 180 0.71 2.48 19.52
N ARG A 181 -0.27 1.59 19.37
CA ARG A 181 -1.58 1.85 18.74
C ARG A 181 -2.74 1.87 19.73
N THR A 182 -2.46 1.71 21.01
CA THR A 182 -3.44 1.91 22.08
C THR A 182 -4.04 3.31 21.97
N GLY A 183 -5.37 3.42 21.97
CA GLY A 183 -6.04 4.71 21.82
C GLY A 183 -6.25 5.15 20.36
N LYS A 184 -5.85 4.37 19.36
CA LYS A 184 -5.95 4.75 17.93
C LYS A 184 -7.13 4.07 17.23
N ARG A 185 -7.56 4.69 16.12
CA ARG A 185 -8.56 4.17 15.19
C ARG A 185 -8.03 4.31 13.77
N ILE A 186 -7.93 3.20 13.07
CA ILE A 186 -7.30 3.09 11.75
C ILE A 186 -8.29 2.44 10.77
N PHE A 187 -8.17 2.76 9.49
CA PHE A 187 -8.89 2.08 8.41
C PHE A 187 -7.89 1.40 7.49
N THR A 188 -8.22 0.18 7.07
CA THR A 188 -7.48 -0.55 6.02
C THR A 188 -8.13 -0.25 4.67
N TRP A 189 -7.62 0.77 4.00
CA TRP A 189 -8.07 1.17 2.67
C TRP A 189 -6.96 1.86 1.88
N ASN A 190 -6.30 1.16 0.97
CA ASN A 190 -5.14 1.68 0.24
C ASN A 190 -5.46 3.04 -0.43
N THR A 191 -4.77 4.10 -0.01
CA THR A 191 -5.09 5.47 -0.38
C THR A 191 -3.83 6.25 -0.73
N ASP A 192 -3.89 6.97 -1.86
CA ASP A 192 -2.87 7.95 -2.22
C ASP A 192 -2.91 9.14 -1.24
N ALA A 193 -2.00 9.10 -0.27
CA ALA A 193 -1.96 9.98 0.89
C ALA A 193 -0.74 10.92 0.90
N TRP A 194 -0.55 11.69 -0.18
CA TRP A 194 0.52 12.71 -0.24
C TRP A 194 0.58 13.61 1.00
N GLY A 195 1.79 13.76 1.57
CA GLY A 195 2.04 14.65 2.71
C GLY A 195 1.28 14.24 3.98
N TYR A 196 1.10 12.94 4.18
CA TYR A 196 0.40 12.36 5.31
C TYR A 196 0.95 12.82 6.68
N GLY A 197 0.14 12.69 7.72
CA GLY A 197 0.53 13.02 9.09
C GLY A 197 0.09 11.96 10.10
N PRO A 198 0.34 12.20 11.41
CA PRO A 198 -0.02 11.26 12.48
C PRO A 198 -1.52 10.93 12.58
N GLU A 199 -2.37 11.83 12.08
CA GLU A 199 -3.83 11.69 12.11
C GLU A 199 -4.40 11.15 10.79
N THR A 200 -3.54 10.85 9.81
CA THR A 200 -3.97 10.19 8.57
C THR A 200 -4.35 8.75 8.89
N THR A 201 -5.62 8.41 8.68
CA THR A 201 -6.19 7.14 9.17
C THR A 201 -6.09 5.98 8.19
N SER A 202 -5.62 6.23 6.95
CA SER A 202 -5.36 5.22 5.93
C SER A 202 -4.24 5.71 5.01
N LEU A 203 -3.25 4.86 4.76
CA LEU A 203 -2.11 5.13 3.87
C LEU A 203 -2.13 4.13 2.70
N TYR A 204 -0.96 3.76 2.19
CA TYR A 204 -0.83 3.04 0.94
C TYR A 204 -1.03 1.52 1.13
N GLN A 205 -0.76 0.99 2.33
CA GLN A 205 -0.90 -0.45 2.63
C GLN A 205 -1.95 -0.78 3.69
N SER A 206 -2.61 -1.92 3.51
CA SER A 206 -3.71 -2.39 4.36
C SER A 206 -3.39 -3.73 5.02
N HIS A 207 -3.28 -3.72 6.34
CA HIS A 207 -2.98 -4.93 7.12
C HIS A 207 -3.98 -5.00 8.27
N PRO A 208 -5.06 -5.82 8.15
CA PRO A 208 -6.09 -5.97 9.18
C PRO A 208 -5.58 -6.83 10.36
N TRP A 209 -4.43 -6.44 10.92
CA TRP A 209 -3.62 -7.19 11.87
C TRP A 209 -3.32 -6.34 13.12
N VAL A 210 -3.45 -6.96 14.29
CA VAL A 210 -3.04 -6.38 15.56
C VAL A 210 -2.16 -7.36 16.32
N LEU A 211 -1.01 -6.88 16.80
CA LEU A 211 -0.16 -7.56 17.75
C LEU A 211 -0.44 -6.97 19.14
N ALA A 212 -0.89 -7.80 20.08
CA ALA A 212 -1.15 -7.43 21.46
C ALA A 212 -0.05 -7.98 22.38
N ILE A 213 0.53 -7.13 23.22
CA ILE A 213 1.44 -7.54 24.29
C ILE A 213 0.68 -7.49 25.60
N LEU A 214 0.54 -8.66 26.23
CA LEU A 214 -0.21 -8.83 27.46
C LEU A 214 0.62 -8.36 28.67
N PRO A 215 -0.02 -8.03 29.81
CA PRO A 215 0.66 -7.52 31.00
C PRO A 215 1.71 -8.48 31.60
N ASN A 216 1.56 -9.77 31.33
CA ASN A 216 2.49 -10.82 31.77
C ASN A 216 3.69 -11.01 30.81
N GLY A 217 3.77 -10.25 29.72
CA GLY A 217 4.83 -10.33 28.71
C GLY A 217 4.54 -11.33 27.57
N GLU A 218 3.47 -12.12 27.65
CA GLU A 218 3.01 -12.94 26.53
C GLU A 218 2.43 -12.07 25.41
N ALA A 219 2.36 -12.61 24.21
CA ALA A 219 1.86 -11.89 23.04
C ALA A 219 0.79 -12.68 22.30
N LEU A 220 -0.19 -11.97 21.74
CA LEU A 220 -1.27 -12.51 20.92
C LEU A 220 -1.34 -11.75 19.59
N GLY A 221 -1.37 -12.47 18.49
CA GLY A 221 -1.68 -11.91 17.17
C GLY A 221 -3.15 -12.07 16.83
N VAL A 222 -3.77 -11.06 16.23
CA VAL A 222 -5.16 -11.13 15.74
C VAL A 222 -5.24 -10.57 14.33
N LEU A 223 -5.63 -11.41 13.37
CA LEU A 223 -5.86 -11.08 11.97
C LEU A 223 -7.35 -11.13 11.66
N ALA A 224 -7.96 -10.00 11.30
CA ALA A 224 -9.26 -10.00 10.64
C ALA A 224 -9.06 -10.33 9.16
N ASP A 225 -9.31 -11.57 8.76
CA ASP A 225 -9.00 -12.06 7.41
C ASP A 225 -10.06 -11.62 6.39
N THR A 226 -10.00 -10.34 6.04
CA THR A 226 -10.88 -9.70 5.05
C THR A 226 -10.07 -8.75 4.17
N THR A 227 -10.35 -8.78 2.87
CA THR A 227 -9.75 -7.87 1.89
C THR A 227 -10.54 -6.57 1.73
N ARG A 228 -11.77 -6.54 2.26
CA ARG A 228 -12.64 -5.36 2.25
C ARG A 228 -12.11 -4.29 3.19
N ARG A 229 -12.65 -3.08 3.08
CA ARG A 229 -12.40 -2.01 4.03
C ARG A 229 -12.71 -2.47 5.45
N CYS A 230 -11.69 -2.50 6.31
CA CYS A 230 -11.83 -2.88 7.72
C CYS A 230 -11.37 -1.72 8.62
N GLU A 231 -12.22 -1.38 9.58
CA GLU A 231 -11.89 -0.47 10.69
C GLU A 231 -11.25 -1.27 11.82
N ILE A 232 -10.14 -0.76 12.35
CA ILE A 232 -9.48 -1.25 13.55
C ILE A 232 -9.60 -0.17 14.63
N ASP A 233 -10.41 -0.43 15.66
CA ASP A 233 -10.64 0.51 16.77
C ASP A 233 -10.04 -0.03 18.07
N LEU A 234 -9.01 0.66 18.54
CA LEU A 234 -8.23 0.35 19.74
C LEU A 234 -8.39 1.44 20.82
N ARG A 235 -9.45 2.26 20.72
CA ARG A 235 -9.67 3.40 21.62
C ARG A 235 -10.15 3.00 23.02
N LYS A 236 -10.84 1.87 23.13
CA LYS A 236 -11.24 1.33 24.43
C LYS A 236 -10.06 0.52 24.98
N GLU A 237 -9.71 0.78 26.23
CA GLU A 237 -8.66 0.05 26.94
C GLU A 237 -8.86 -1.46 26.84
N SER A 238 -7.77 -2.16 26.53
CA SER A 238 -7.71 -3.62 26.41
C SER A 238 -8.74 -4.26 25.49
N ARG A 239 -9.29 -3.50 24.53
CA ARG A 239 -10.20 -4.04 23.53
C ARG A 239 -9.67 -3.84 22.12
N ILE A 240 -9.63 -4.93 21.37
CA ILE A 240 -9.51 -4.89 19.91
C ILE A 240 -10.91 -4.95 19.34
N GLN A 241 -11.28 -4.00 18.48
CA GLN A 241 -12.52 -4.06 17.71
C GLN A 241 -12.23 -3.96 16.22
N PHE A 242 -12.70 -4.95 15.46
CA PHE A 242 -12.70 -4.93 14.00
C PHE A 242 -14.11 -4.70 13.48
N VAL A 243 -14.26 -3.88 12.44
CA VAL A 243 -15.55 -3.68 11.75
C VAL A 243 -15.32 -3.75 10.25
N ALA A 244 -16.00 -4.68 9.58
CA ALA A 244 -15.95 -4.76 8.11
C ALA A 244 -17.31 -5.21 7.54
N PRO A 245 -17.58 -4.92 6.25
CA PRO A 245 -18.76 -5.42 5.56
C PRO A 245 -18.72 -6.94 5.36
N SER A 246 -19.91 -7.56 5.44
CA SER A 246 -20.14 -9.01 5.36
C SER A 246 -19.45 -9.83 6.46
N PRO A 247 -19.90 -11.06 6.72
CA PRO A 247 -19.19 -11.94 7.64
C PRO A 247 -17.77 -12.26 7.16
N TYR A 248 -16.79 -12.27 8.07
CA TYR A 248 -15.39 -12.60 7.78
C TYR A 248 -14.76 -13.42 8.92
N PRO A 249 -13.82 -14.33 8.61
CA PRO A 249 -13.09 -15.08 9.62
C PRO A 249 -12.07 -14.21 10.36
N VAL A 250 -11.82 -14.54 11.62
CA VAL A 250 -10.74 -13.96 12.41
C VAL A 250 -9.77 -15.06 12.82
N ILE A 251 -8.47 -14.82 12.66
CA ILE A 251 -7.41 -15.76 13.00
C ILE A 251 -6.61 -15.23 14.18
N THR A 252 -6.43 -16.04 15.21
CA THR A 252 -5.55 -15.70 16.34
C THR A 252 -4.27 -16.51 16.33
N PHE A 253 -3.18 -15.89 16.75
CA PHE A 253 -1.85 -16.49 16.86
C PHE A 253 -1.38 -16.40 18.32
N GLY A 254 -1.52 -17.49 19.08
CA GLY A 254 -1.14 -17.56 20.49
C GLY A 254 -2.33 -17.50 21.47
N PRO A 255 -2.11 -17.09 22.73
CA PRO A 255 -0.91 -16.39 23.22
C PRO A 255 0.37 -17.23 23.20
N PHE A 256 1.49 -16.58 22.93
CA PHE A 256 2.82 -17.15 22.99
C PHE A 256 3.72 -16.38 23.95
N SER A 257 4.85 -16.98 24.34
CA SER A 257 5.78 -16.42 25.31
C SER A 257 6.50 -15.14 24.85
N SER A 258 6.43 -14.80 23.56
CA SER A 258 7.03 -13.56 23.03
C SER A 258 6.34 -13.09 21.75
N PRO A 259 6.40 -11.78 21.44
CA PRO A 259 5.95 -11.26 20.15
C PRO A 259 6.68 -11.91 18.96
N THR A 260 7.96 -12.25 19.09
CA THR A 260 8.71 -12.96 18.04
C THR A 260 8.06 -14.30 17.69
N ALA A 261 7.59 -15.07 18.68
CA ALA A 261 6.89 -16.33 18.42
C ALA A 261 5.57 -16.12 17.67
N VAL A 262 4.84 -15.05 17.96
CA VAL A 262 3.65 -14.64 17.19
C VAL A 262 4.02 -14.34 15.74
N LEU A 263 5.10 -13.61 15.49
CA LEU A 263 5.54 -13.26 14.14
C LEU A 263 6.03 -14.48 13.35
N ILE A 264 6.70 -15.44 14.01
CA ILE A 264 7.07 -16.73 13.41
C ILE A 264 5.84 -17.49 12.95
N SER A 265 4.87 -17.66 13.84
CA SER A 265 3.64 -18.36 13.51
C SER A 265 2.83 -17.65 12.42
N LEU A 266 2.75 -16.32 12.47
CA LEU A 266 2.14 -15.53 11.40
C LEU A 266 2.82 -15.79 10.05
N SER A 267 4.16 -15.87 10.01
CA SER A 267 4.90 -16.13 8.77
C SER A 267 4.62 -17.51 8.17
N HIS A 268 4.26 -18.52 8.98
CA HIS A 268 3.82 -19.82 8.47
C HIS A 268 2.50 -19.69 7.69
N ALA A 269 1.61 -18.78 8.11
CA ALA A 269 0.35 -18.50 7.43
C ALA A 269 0.54 -17.63 6.17
N ILE A 270 1.20 -16.47 6.31
CA ILE A 270 1.24 -15.44 5.27
C ILE A 270 2.51 -15.47 4.42
N GLY A 271 3.43 -16.38 4.70
CA GLY A 271 4.73 -16.48 4.04
C GLY A 271 5.78 -15.49 4.57
N SER A 272 7.03 -15.80 4.27
CA SER A 272 8.22 -15.03 4.61
C SER A 272 8.57 -13.98 3.56
N THR A 273 9.47 -13.07 3.92
CA THR A 273 10.06 -12.11 2.97
C THR A 273 10.95 -12.86 1.99
N PHE A 274 10.71 -12.65 0.68
CA PHE A 274 11.59 -13.23 -0.35
C PHE A 274 13.00 -12.66 -0.24
N MET A 275 14.01 -13.53 -0.26
CA MET A 275 15.41 -13.13 -0.16
C MET A 275 15.80 -12.20 -1.34
N PRO A 276 16.05 -10.90 -1.11
CA PRO A 276 16.29 -9.97 -2.20
C PRO A 276 17.73 -10.10 -2.74
N PRO A 277 18.03 -9.54 -3.94
CA PRO A 277 19.41 -9.50 -4.43
C PRO A 277 20.26 -8.56 -3.57
N LYS A 278 21.52 -8.92 -3.28
CA LYS A 278 22.40 -8.16 -2.35
C LYS A 278 22.50 -6.67 -2.66
N TRP A 279 22.53 -6.28 -3.94
CA TRP A 279 22.64 -4.87 -4.34
C TRP A 279 21.44 -4.03 -3.91
N SER A 280 20.27 -4.66 -3.68
CA SER A 280 19.06 -3.96 -3.22
C SER A 280 19.16 -3.43 -1.79
N LEU A 281 20.12 -3.92 -1.01
CA LEU A 281 20.42 -3.42 0.34
C LEU A 281 21.41 -2.24 0.33
N GLY A 282 21.87 -1.84 -0.87
CA GLY A 282 22.77 -0.70 -1.04
C GLY A 282 22.05 0.65 -0.95
N TYR A 283 22.78 1.73 -1.24
CA TYR A 283 22.19 3.05 -1.38
C TYR A 283 21.50 3.20 -2.74
N HIS A 284 20.22 3.60 -2.73
CA HIS A 284 19.45 3.89 -3.93
C HIS A 284 19.21 5.40 -4.00
N GLN A 285 19.54 6.00 -5.14
CA GLN A 285 19.18 7.38 -5.44
C GLN A 285 18.01 7.36 -6.43
N CYS A 286 17.05 8.25 -6.22
CA CYS A 286 16.04 8.59 -7.21
C CYS A 286 15.82 10.11 -7.28
N ARG A 287 15.14 10.57 -8.34
CA ARG A 287 14.55 11.91 -8.49
C ARG A 287 13.38 11.80 -9.45
N TRP A 288 12.30 12.52 -9.21
CA TRP A 288 11.20 12.67 -10.17
C TRP A 288 11.30 14.00 -10.94
N SER A 289 11.75 14.01 -12.19
CA SER A 289 12.58 12.99 -12.85
C SER A 289 14.06 13.41 -12.81
N TYR A 290 14.99 12.52 -13.16
CA TYR A 290 16.41 12.89 -13.38
C TYR A 290 16.64 13.87 -14.55
N ASP A 291 15.57 14.37 -15.16
CA ASP A 291 15.61 15.36 -16.23
C ASP A 291 14.39 16.31 -16.19
N SER A 292 14.49 17.46 -16.88
CA SER A 292 13.46 18.50 -16.92
C SER A 292 12.27 18.16 -17.84
N ASP A 293 11.05 18.50 -17.40
CA ASP A 293 9.78 18.34 -18.13
C ASP A 293 9.84 18.74 -19.61
N LYS A 294 10.55 19.83 -19.92
CA LYS A 294 10.65 20.41 -21.28
C LYS A 294 11.41 19.54 -22.27
N ARG A 295 12.27 18.65 -21.79
CA ARG A 295 13.06 17.77 -22.66
C ARG A 295 12.46 16.35 -22.74
N VAL A 296 11.54 15.93 -21.84
CA VAL A 296 11.02 14.54 -21.76
C VAL A 296 10.12 14.16 -22.94
N LEU A 297 9.57 15.15 -23.65
CA LEU A 297 8.45 14.93 -24.57
C LEU A 297 8.81 14.33 -25.95
N GLU A 298 10.09 14.24 -26.35
CA GLU A 298 10.50 13.66 -27.66
C GLU A 298 11.88 12.96 -27.55
N ASP A 299 12.02 11.74 -28.11
CA ASP A 299 13.30 11.10 -28.53
C ASP A 299 14.46 10.86 -27.53
N ARG A 300 14.21 10.69 -26.22
CA ARG A 300 15.32 10.71 -25.23
C ARG A 300 15.98 9.40 -24.83
N PHE A 301 15.25 8.30 -24.81
CA PHE A 301 15.81 6.97 -24.56
C PHE A 301 15.45 6.03 -25.71
N PRO A 302 15.86 6.33 -26.95
CA PRO A 302 15.56 5.48 -28.11
C PRO A 302 16.22 4.11 -27.98
N ASP A 303 17.31 4.03 -27.21
CA ASP A 303 17.96 2.78 -26.82
C ASP A 303 18.09 2.71 -25.28
N PRO A 304 17.02 2.29 -24.57
CA PRO A 304 17.05 2.14 -23.12
C PRO A 304 18.10 1.11 -22.67
N LYS A 305 18.41 0.14 -23.53
CA LYS A 305 19.41 -0.91 -23.24
C LYS A 305 20.82 -0.36 -23.20
N SER A 306 21.17 0.56 -24.10
CA SER A 306 22.47 1.25 -24.05
C SER A 306 22.64 2.05 -22.76
N LEU A 307 21.60 2.76 -22.30
CA LEU A 307 21.66 3.49 -21.03
C LEU A 307 21.95 2.55 -19.85
N VAL A 308 21.23 1.43 -19.80
CA VAL A 308 21.41 0.47 -18.71
C VAL A 308 22.80 -0.18 -18.77
N ASN A 309 23.31 -0.47 -19.97
CA ASN A 309 24.68 -0.94 -20.14
C ASN A 309 25.69 0.08 -19.58
N ASP A 310 25.54 1.38 -19.85
CA ASP A 310 26.43 2.43 -19.31
C ASP A 310 26.39 2.49 -17.77
N LEU A 311 25.21 2.32 -17.18
CA LEU A 311 25.04 2.20 -15.73
C LEU A 311 25.77 0.96 -15.18
N HIS A 312 25.62 -0.20 -15.83
CA HIS A 312 26.30 -1.43 -15.44
C HIS A 312 27.84 -1.30 -15.53
N HIS A 313 28.37 -0.68 -16.58
CA HIS A 313 29.81 -0.39 -16.71
C HIS A 313 30.33 0.51 -15.57
N SER A 314 29.46 1.37 -15.04
CA SER A 314 29.76 2.26 -13.91
C SER A 314 29.52 1.59 -12.54
N GLY A 315 29.09 0.32 -12.51
CA GLY A 315 28.80 -0.44 -11.30
C GLY A 315 27.42 -0.19 -10.68
N PHE A 316 26.51 0.49 -11.39
CA PHE A 316 25.16 0.79 -10.93
C PHE A 316 24.14 -0.27 -11.38
N LYS A 317 22.97 -0.20 -10.77
CA LYS A 317 21.77 -0.98 -11.10
C LYS A 317 20.66 -0.05 -11.55
N ALA A 318 19.82 -0.51 -12.45
CA ALA A 318 18.73 0.29 -13.00
C ALA A 318 17.36 -0.19 -12.48
N ILE A 319 16.63 0.68 -11.80
CA ILE A 319 15.25 0.46 -11.37
C ILE A 319 14.32 1.41 -12.13
N TRP A 320 13.24 0.87 -12.69
CA TRP A 320 12.31 1.63 -13.53
C TRP A 320 10.89 1.55 -12.98
N MET A 321 10.19 2.67 -13.03
CA MET A 321 8.81 2.78 -12.53
C MET A 321 7.82 2.23 -13.56
N LEU A 322 6.87 1.40 -13.12
CA LEU A 322 5.73 0.92 -13.90
C LEU A 322 4.45 1.12 -13.10
N ASP A 323 3.57 1.97 -13.62
CA ASP A 323 2.26 2.27 -13.04
C ASP A 323 1.17 1.34 -13.59
N PRO A 324 0.06 1.12 -12.87
CA PRO A 324 -1.04 0.26 -13.33
C PRO A 324 -1.92 0.90 -14.41
N GLY A 325 -1.84 2.21 -14.61
CA GLY A 325 -2.68 2.92 -15.57
C GLY A 325 -2.17 2.75 -17.00
N ILE A 326 -2.90 2.01 -17.83
CA ILE A 326 -2.61 1.84 -19.25
C ILE A 326 -3.40 2.87 -20.04
N LYS A 327 -2.69 3.76 -20.73
CA LYS A 327 -3.30 4.80 -21.57
C LYS A 327 -4.36 4.21 -22.51
N ASP A 328 -5.57 4.76 -22.47
CA ASP A 328 -6.71 4.38 -23.31
C ASP A 328 -6.52 4.95 -24.72
N GLU A 329 -5.62 4.33 -25.50
CA GLU A 329 -5.18 4.82 -26.80
C GLU A 329 -5.01 3.67 -27.79
N ALA A 330 -5.86 3.64 -28.82
CA ALA A 330 -5.76 2.68 -29.91
C ALA A 330 -4.43 2.84 -30.66
N GLY A 331 -3.77 1.72 -30.96
CA GLY A 331 -2.44 1.69 -31.57
C GLY A 331 -1.30 1.63 -30.54
N TYR A 332 -1.58 1.87 -29.26
CA TYR A 332 -0.63 1.57 -28.21
C TYR A 332 -0.65 0.08 -27.90
N PHE A 333 0.43 -0.63 -28.22
CA PHE A 333 0.45 -2.10 -28.22
C PHE A 333 0.04 -2.76 -26.88
N VAL A 334 0.31 -2.12 -25.75
CA VAL A 334 -0.13 -2.64 -24.43
C VAL A 334 -1.65 -2.51 -24.30
N TYR A 335 -2.22 -1.37 -24.68
CA TYR A 335 -3.67 -1.18 -24.73
C TYR A 335 -4.33 -2.14 -25.73
N ASP A 336 -3.78 -2.28 -26.93
CA ASP A 336 -4.35 -3.14 -27.97
C ASP A 336 -4.31 -4.62 -27.55
N SER A 337 -3.18 -5.09 -27.00
CA SER A 337 -3.03 -6.48 -26.56
C SER A 337 -3.90 -6.81 -25.34
N GLY A 338 -4.03 -5.88 -24.40
CA GLY A 338 -4.90 -6.04 -23.23
C GLY A 338 -6.39 -6.01 -23.61
N SER A 339 -6.79 -5.13 -24.53
CA SER A 339 -8.17 -5.08 -25.05
C SER A 339 -8.52 -6.35 -25.81
N LYS A 340 -7.60 -6.87 -26.63
CA LYS A 340 -7.76 -8.15 -27.34
C LYS A 340 -7.93 -9.35 -26.39
N SER A 341 -7.33 -9.27 -25.20
CA SER A 341 -7.32 -10.36 -24.22
C SER A 341 -8.35 -10.16 -23.08
N ASP A 342 -9.16 -9.10 -23.18
CA ASP A 342 -10.18 -8.70 -22.19
C ASP A 342 -9.60 -8.68 -20.76
N VAL A 343 -8.58 -7.85 -20.54
CA VAL A 343 -7.82 -7.80 -19.28
C VAL A 343 -8.23 -6.65 -18.35
N TRP A 344 -9.19 -5.82 -18.76
CA TRP A 344 -9.50 -4.57 -18.07
C TRP A 344 -10.55 -4.76 -16.98
N ILE A 345 -10.39 -4.04 -15.87
CA ILE A 345 -11.45 -3.84 -14.88
C ILE A 345 -12.64 -3.16 -15.56
N GLN A 346 -13.85 -3.60 -15.21
CA GLN A 346 -15.08 -3.16 -15.87
C GLN A 346 -15.91 -2.25 -14.95
N LYS A 347 -16.78 -1.45 -15.55
CA LYS A 347 -17.91 -0.82 -14.87
C LYS A 347 -19.06 -1.82 -14.78
N ALA A 348 -20.09 -1.49 -14.00
CA ALA A 348 -21.31 -2.29 -13.89
C ALA A 348 -22.03 -2.58 -15.23
N ASN A 349 -21.77 -1.80 -16.28
CA ASN A 349 -22.33 -2.01 -17.62
C ASN A 349 -21.44 -2.87 -18.54
N GLY A 350 -20.42 -3.52 -18.00
CA GLY A 350 -19.50 -4.40 -18.73
C GLY A 350 -18.45 -3.70 -19.60
N ARG A 351 -18.45 -2.36 -19.66
CA ARG A 351 -17.41 -1.61 -20.39
C ARG A 351 -16.17 -1.42 -19.50
N PRO A 352 -14.95 -1.36 -20.08
CA PRO A 352 -13.76 -1.00 -19.34
C PRO A 352 -13.95 0.28 -18.52
N PHE A 353 -13.45 0.25 -17.29
CA PHE A 353 -13.33 1.45 -16.48
C PHE A 353 -12.20 2.32 -17.01
N VAL A 354 -12.49 3.61 -17.17
CA VAL A 354 -11.52 4.62 -17.59
C VAL A 354 -11.37 5.63 -16.46
N GLY A 355 -10.15 5.77 -15.95
CA GLY A 355 -9.78 6.70 -14.89
C GLY A 355 -8.65 7.63 -15.33
N GLU A 356 -8.57 8.79 -14.69
CA GLU A 356 -7.58 9.82 -15.04
C GLU A 356 -6.37 9.74 -14.13
N VAL A 357 -5.20 9.51 -14.73
CA VAL A 357 -3.89 9.40 -14.07
C VAL A 357 -2.80 10.08 -14.93
N TRP A 358 -1.52 9.71 -14.78
CA TRP A 358 -0.39 10.42 -15.39
C TRP A 358 -0.47 10.62 -16.92
N PRO A 359 -0.72 9.59 -17.75
CA PRO A 359 -0.85 9.78 -19.20
C PRO A 359 -2.25 10.24 -19.65
N GLY A 360 -3.11 10.66 -18.72
CA GLY A 360 -4.50 11.03 -18.99
C GLY A 360 -5.47 9.86 -18.77
N PRO A 361 -6.50 9.69 -19.64
CA PRO A 361 -7.43 8.57 -19.56
C PRO A 361 -6.72 7.21 -19.65
N CYS A 362 -6.97 6.34 -18.68
CA CYS A 362 -6.38 5.01 -18.59
C CYS A 362 -7.40 3.94 -18.24
N VAL A 363 -7.17 2.75 -18.78
CA VAL A 363 -7.74 1.48 -18.32
C VAL A 363 -6.80 0.81 -17.33
N PHE A 364 -7.34 -0.10 -16.52
CA PHE A 364 -6.61 -0.73 -15.41
C PHE A 364 -6.67 -2.26 -15.56
N PRO A 365 -5.53 -2.97 -15.56
CA PRO A 365 -5.51 -4.44 -15.61
C PRO A 365 -6.18 -5.05 -14.38
N ASP A 366 -7.00 -6.07 -14.60
CA ASP A 366 -7.62 -6.82 -13.52
C ASP A 366 -6.72 -7.98 -13.04
N TYR A 367 -5.75 -7.66 -12.15
CA TYR A 367 -4.80 -8.65 -11.62
C TYR A 367 -5.43 -9.78 -10.79
N THR A 368 -6.74 -9.72 -10.51
CA THR A 368 -7.47 -10.81 -9.85
C THR A 368 -7.60 -12.05 -10.73
N GLN A 369 -7.36 -11.90 -12.04
CA GLN A 369 -7.40 -12.97 -13.03
C GLN A 369 -5.99 -13.47 -13.38
N SER A 370 -5.79 -14.78 -13.32
CA SER A 370 -4.53 -15.45 -13.68
C SER A 370 -4.09 -15.16 -15.11
N LYS A 371 -5.03 -15.05 -16.06
CA LYS A 371 -4.74 -14.64 -17.44
C LYS A 371 -4.16 -13.23 -17.52
N VAL A 372 -4.62 -12.31 -16.68
CA VAL A 372 -4.16 -10.92 -16.65
C VAL A 372 -2.81 -10.81 -15.96
N ARG A 373 -2.61 -11.54 -14.85
CA ARG A 373 -1.30 -11.66 -14.19
C ARG A 373 -0.24 -12.20 -15.15
N SER A 374 -0.60 -13.23 -15.92
CA SER A 374 0.28 -13.82 -16.95
C SER A 374 0.57 -12.85 -18.10
N TRP A 375 -0.45 -12.12 -18.58
CA TRP A 375 -0.28 -11.08 -19.60
C TRP A 375 0.68 -9.97 -19.12
N TRP A 376 0.48 -9.47 -17.90
CA TRP A 376 1.37 -8.47 -17.29
C TRP A 376 2.79 -9.01 -17.11
N ALA A 377 2.92 -10.25 -16.63
CA ALA A 377 4.21 -10.89 -16.42
C ALA A 377 5.01 -11.02 -17.74
N GLN A 378 4.34 -11.28 -18.88
CA GLN A 378 5.01 -11.28 -20.19
C GLN A 378 5.48 -9.87 -20.60
N LEU A 379 4.66 -8.83 -20.38
CA LEU A 379 5.08 -7.45 -20.62
C LEU A 379 6.29 -7.07 -19.77
N VAL A 380 6.29 -7.45 -18.49
CA VAL A 380 7.44 -7.21 -17.59
C VAL A 380 8.66 -8.00 -18.04
N LYS A 381 8.50 -9.27 -18.43
CA LYS A 381 9.60 -10.09 -18.97
C LYS A 381 10.25 -9.41 -20.18
N ASP A 382 9.45 -8.96 -21.12
CA ASP A 382 9.94 -8.30 -22.33
C ASP A 382 10.54 -6.93 -22.01
N PHE A 383 9.99 -6.21 -21.03
CA PHE A 383 10.55 -4.94 -20.55
C PHE A 383 11.91 -5.10 -19.88
N VAL A 384 12.10 -6.16 -19.08
CA VAL A 384 13.38 -6.51 -18.43
C VAL A 384 14.48 -6.83 -19.46
N SER A 385 14.12 -7.22 -20.69
CA SER A 385 15.09 -7.43 -21.77
C SER A 385 15.88 -6.16 -22.16
N ASN A 386 15.40 -4.98 -21.76
CA ASN A 386 16.13 -3.71 -21.85
C ASN A 386 17.26 -3.57 -20.81
N GLY A 387 17.55 -4.62 -20.03
CA GLY A 387 18.64 -4.65 -19.06
C GLY A 387 18.27 -4.23 -17.64
N VAL A 388 17.01 -3.83 -17.42
CA VAL A 388 16.48 -3.37 -16.12
C VAL A 388 16.74 -4.41 -15.03
N ASP A 389 17.27 -3.97 -13.88
CA ASP A 389 17.59 -4.86 -12.74
C ASP A 389 16.47 -4.95 -11.70
N GLY A 390 15.56 -3.98 -11.67
CA GLY A 390 14.45 -3.92 -10.72
C GLY A 390 13.28 -3.08 -11.23
N ILE A 391 12.09 -3.32 -10.68
CA ILE A 391 10.87 -2.61 -11.05
C ILE A 391 10.27 -1.92 -9.83
N TRP A 392 9.81 -0.69 -10.02
CA TRP A 392 9.09 0.10 -9.02
C TRP A 392 7.62 0.23 -9.45
N ASN A 393 6.70 -0.45 -8.77
CA ASN A 393 5.27 -0.29 -8.95
C ASN A 393 4.75 0.85 -8.07
N ASP A 394 4.34 1.94 -8.70
CA ASP A 394 3.77 3.10 -8.05
C ASP A 394 2.29 3.28 -8.45
N MET A 395 1.57 4.16 -7.74
CA MET A 395 0.17 4.50 -8.00
C MET A 395 -0.80 3.31 -7.94
N ASN A 396 -0.39 2.22 -7.28
CA ASN A 396 -1.05 0.92 -7.34
C ASN A 396 -2.00 0.63 -6.18
N GLU A 397 -2.54 1.67 -5.54
CA GLU A 397 -3.62 1.54 -4.56
C GLU A 397 -4.89 0.85 -5.10
N PRO A 398 -5.44 1.19 -6.30
CA PRO A 398 -4.98 2.08 -7.39
C PRO A 398 -5.41 3.55 -7.25
N ALA A 399 -4.49 4.48 -7.55
CA ALA A 399 -4.74 5.92 -7.53
C ALA A 399 -5.51 6.40 -8.77
N VAL A 400 -6.44 7.34 -8.57
CA VAL A 400 -7.19 8.02 -9.65
C VAL A 400 -7.35 9.51 -9.29
N PHE A 401 -6.80 10.42 -10.09
CA PHE A 401 -6.63 11.85 -9.73
C PHE A 401 -7.94 12.64 -9.67
N LYS A 402 -8.87 12.35 -10.59
CA LYS A 402 -10.15 13.06 -10.70
C LYS A 402 -11.29 12.33 -9.98
N SER A 403 -10.98 11.66 -8.86
CA SER A 403 -11.93 10.94 -8.02
C SER A 403 -11.93 11.53 -6.61
N VAL A 404 -13.12 11.69 -6.01
CA VAL A 404 -13.26 12.18 -4.62
C VAL A 404 -12.58 11.23 -3.63
N THR A 405 -12.65 9.93 -3.89
CA THR A 405 -12.05 8.89 -3.05
C THR A 405 -10.58 8.63 -3.39
N LYS A 406 -10.01 9.34 -4.38
CA LYS A 406 -8.66 9.12 -4.94
C LYS A 406 -8.40 7.71 -5.47
N THR A 407 -9.43 6.89 -5.64
CA THR A 407 -9.37 5.55 -6.22
C THR A 407 -10.56 5.31 -7.15
N MET A 408 -10.62 4.15 -7.78
CA MET A 408 -11.73 3.79 -8.67
C MET A 408 -13.02 3.53 -7.88
N PRO A 409 -14.21 3.65 -8.51
CA PRO A 409 -15.48 3.40 -7.84
C PRO A 409 -15.55 1.98 -7.26
N GLU A 410 -16.04 1.87 -6.03
CA GLU A 410 -16.20 0.58 -5.33
C GLU A 410 -17.11 -0.41 -6.09
N SER A 411 -18.02 0.11 -6.93
CA SER A 411 -18.93 -0.65 -7.79
C SER A 411 -18.32 -1.17 -9.09
N ASN A 412 -17.05 -0.85 -9.36
CA ASN A 412 -16.35 -1.43 -10.50
C ASN A 412 -16.25 -2.94 -10.31
N ILE A 413 -16.29 -3.70 -11.40
CA ILE A 413 -16.33 -5.16 -11.39
C ILE A 413 -14.96 -5.69 -11.78
N HIS A 414 -14.47 -6.59 -10.94
CA HIS A 414 -13.35 -7.48 -11.24
C HIS A 414 -13.92 -8.86 -11.58
N MET A 415 -13.36 -9.52 -12.57
CA MET A 415 -13.75 -10.86 -12.99
C MET A 415 -12.81 -11.89 -12.39
N GLY A 416 -12.58 -11.81 -11.07
CA GLY A 416 -11.57 -12.61 -10.38
C GLY A 416 -11.76 -14.11 -10.55
N ASP A 417 -10.65 -14.84 -10.47
CA ASP A 417 -10.67 -16.30 -10.47
C ASP A 417 -11.40 -16.82 -9.21
N ASP A 418 -12.00 -18.01 -9.29
CA ASP A 418 -12.71 -18.63 -8.15
C ASP A 418 -11.80 -18.80 -6.92
N GLU A 419 -10.49 -19.03 -7.13
CA GLU A 419 -9.49 -19.10 -6.05
C GLU A 419 -9.37 -17.81 -5.24
N PHE A 420 -9.80 -16.68 -5.81
CA PHE A 420 -9.82 -15.36 -5.19
C PHE A 420 -11.25 -14.87 -4.92
N GLY A 421 -12.27 -15.73 -4.97
CA GLY A 421 -13.65 -15.35 -4.65
C GLY A 421 -14.52 -14.94 -5.85
N GLY A 422 -14.07 -15.17 -7.08
CA GLY A 422 -14.86 -15.02 -8.30
C GLY A 422 -15.10 -13.57 -8.74
N SER A 423 -16.14 -13.34 -9.54
CA SER A 423 -16.51 -11.98 -9.94
C SER A 423 -17.04 -11.17 -8.75
N GLN A 424 -16.39 -10.05 -8.43
CA GLN A 424 -16.75 -9.19 -7.30
C GLN A 424 -16.58 -7.71 -7.64
N ASN A 425 -17.20 -6.89 -6.81
CA ASN A 425 -16.99 -5.45 -6.82
C ASN A 425 -15.56 -5.10 -6.34
N HIS A 426 -15.05 -3.94 -6.78
CA HIS A 426 -13.75 -3.41 -6.40
C HIS A 426 -13.60 -3.28 -4.88
N SER A 427 -14.70 -3.00 -4.16
CA SER A 427 -14.71 -3.03 -2.68
C SER A 427 -14.13 -4.30 -2.04
N TYR A 428 -14.21 -5.44 -2.73
CA TYR A 428 -13.64 -6.71 -2.28
C TYR A 428 -12.15 -6.86 -2.64
N TYR A 429 -11.70 -6.27 -3.75
CA TYR A 429 -10.32 -6.44 -4.25
C TYR A 429 -9.39 -5.25 -4.03
N HIS A 430 -9.92 -4.11 -3.60
CA HIS A 430 -9.19 -2.85 -3.50
C HIS A 430 -7.84 -3.00 -2.79
N ASN A 431 -7.86 -3.52 -1.55
CA ASN A 431 -6.64 -3.64 -0.75
C ASN A 431 -5.62 -4.63 -1.30
N VAL A 432 -6.04 -5.62 -2.10
CA VAL A 432 -5.15 -6.63 -2.70
C VAL A 432 -4.68 -6.26 -4.09
N TYR A 433 -5.23 -5.22 -4.72
CA TYR A 433 -4.88 -4.81 -6.08
C TYR A 433 -3.37 -4.55 -6.24
N GLY A 434 -2.79 -3.73 -5.36
CA GLY A 434 -1.36 -3.42 -5.36
C GLY A 434 -0.47 -4.65 -5.13
N MET A 435 -0.88 -5.54 -4.21
CA MET A 435 -0.19 -6.80 -3.96
C MET A 435 -0.20 -7.71 -5.20
N LEU A 436 -1.33 -7.81 -5.89
CA LEU A 436 -1.47 -8.65 -7.08
C LEU A 436 -0.71 -8.08 -8.28
N MET A 437 -0.62 -6.75 -8.40
CA MET A 437 0.30 -6.11 -9.36
C MET A 437 1.76 -6.46 -9.03
N ALA A 438 2.17 -6.29 -7.77
CA ALA A 438 3.54 -6.59 -7.33
C ALA A 438 3.89 -8.07 -7.55
N ARG A 439 2.96 -8.99 -7.27
CA ARG A 439 3.08 -10.42 -7.58
C ARG A 439 3.30 -10.65 -9.08
N SER A 440 2.47 -10.05 -9.92
CA SER A 440 2.55 -10.21 -11.38
C SER A 440 3.88 -9.67 -11.93
N THR A 441 4.36 -8.55 -11.40
CA THR A 441 5.67 -7.99 -11.72
C THR A 441 6.81 -8.91 -11.28
N PHE A 442 6.74 -9.44 -10.06
CA PHE A 442 7.72 -10.39 -9.52
C PHE A 442 7.82 -11.66 -10.39
N GLU A 443 6.66 -12.22 -10.76
CA GLU A 443 6.57 -13.38 -11.65
C GLU A 443 7.16 -13.06 -13.04
N GLY A 444 6.87 -11.88 -13.61
CA GLY A 444 7.46 -11.43 -14.86
C GLY A 444 8.99 -11.28 -14.82
N MET A 445 9.53 -10.72 -13.75
CA MET A 445 10.98 -10.63 -13.55
C MET A 445 11.63 -12.02 -13.42
N LYS A 446 10.98 -12.94 -12.72
CA LYS A 446 11.45 -14.33 -12.60
C LYS A 446 11.42 -15.05 -13.95
N LEU A 447 10.36 -14.85 -14.75
CA LEU A 447 10.25 -15.36 -16.12
C LEU A 447 11.32 -14.79 -17.06
N ALA A 448 11.76 -13.54 -16.83
CA ALA A 448 12.82 -12.92 -17.63
C ALA A 448 14.18 -13.57 -17.40
N ASN A 449 14.47 -13.96 -16.16
CA ASN A 449 15.74 -14.61 -15.80
C ASN A 449 15.63 -15.40 -14.49
N GLU A 450 15.47 -16.72 -14.61
CA GLU A 450 15.34 -17.62 -13.45
C GLU A 450 16.59 -17.65 -12.56
N ASN A 451 17.75 -17.27 -13.10
CA ASN A 451 19.02 -17.22 -12.36
C ASN A 451 19.23 -15.90 -11.60
N LYS A 452 18.34 -14.92 -11.73
CA LYS A 452 18.40 -13.65 -11.01
C LYS A 452 17.22 -13.54 -10.05
N ARG A 453 17.51 -13.16 -8.81
CA ARG A 453 16.48 -12.83 -7.83
C ARG A 453 15.79 -11.52 -8.26
N PRO A 454 14.45 -11.49 -8.38
CA PRO A 454 13.72 -10.26 -8.67
C PRO A 454 13.94 -9.18 -7.60
N PHE A 455 13.85 -7.92 -8.01
CA PHE A 455 13.70 -6.79 -7.10
C PHE A 455 12.49 -5.98 -7.55
N VAL A 456 11.42 -6.05 -6.75
CA VAL A 456 10.20 -5.26 -6.94
C VAL A 456 10.03 -4.35 -5.73
N LEU A 457 9.77 -3.08 -5.99
CA LEU A 457 9.40 -2.08 -4.98
C LEU A 457 7.93 -1.70 -5.22
N THR A 458 7.06 -1.75 -4.22
CA THR A 458 5.61 -1.46 -4.36
C THR A 458 5.14 -0.43 -3.34
N ARG A 459 4.26 0.51 -3.75
CA ARG A 459 3.68 1.49 -2.81
C ARG A 459 2.60 0.81 -2.00
N ALA A 460 1.56 0.40 -2.70
CA ALA A 460 0.42 -0.23 -2.10
C ALA A 460 0.64 -1.72 -1.90
N GLY A 461 -0.05 -2.26 -0.90
CA GLY A 461 0.08 -3.64 -0.51
C GLY A 461 -1.02 -4.10 0.44
N PHE A 462 -1.06 -5.41 0.60
CA PHE A 462 -1.84 -6.10 1.62
C PHE A 462 -0.91 -6.96 2.48
N ILE A 463 -1.41 -7.47 3.61
CA ILE A 463 -0.68 -8.49 4.37
C ILE A 463 -0.38 -9.70 3.45
N GLY A 464 0.90 -10.09 3.36
CA GLY A 464 1.38 -11.06 2.37
C GLY A 464 2.20 -10.46 1.22
N SER A 465 2.24 -9.13 1.06
CA SER A 465 3.01 -8.48 -0.01
C SER A 465 4.52 -8.70 0.09
N GLN A 466 5.03 -8.99 1.29
CA GLN A 466 6.46 -9.27 1.53
C GLN A 466 6.99 -10.48 0.73
N ARG A 467 6.10 -11.36 0.27
CA ARG A 467 6.44 -12.48 -0.60
C ARG A 467 6.96 -12.03 -1.97
N PHE A 468 6.62 -10.81 -2.40
CA PHE A 468 6.81 -10.38 -3.80
C PHE A 468 7.59 -9.07 -3.93
N ALA A 469 7.52 -8.17 -2.96
CA ALA A 469 8.09 -6.84 -3.10
C ALA A 469 8.56 -6.24 -1.77
N ALA A 470 9.57 -5.38 -1.86
CA ALA A 470 9.87 -4.39 -0.84
C ALA A 470 8.84 -3.24 -0.90
N THR A 471 8.72 -2.49 0.19
CA THR A 471 7.85 -1.31 0.28
C THR A 471 8.65 -0.06 0.65
N TRP A 472 8.10 1.11 0.34
CA TRP A 472 8.53 2.40 0.88
C TRP A 472 7.29 3.16 1.35
N THR A 473 7.49 4.10 2.28
CA THR A 473 6.38 4.76 2.99
C THR A 473 5.69 5.88 2.20
N GLY A 474 5.72 5.82 0.88
CA GLY A 474 5.11 6.81 -0.03
C GLY A 474 5.67 8.23 0.07
N ASP A 475 4.82 9.19 -0.26
CA ASP A 475 5.20 10.59 -0.50
C ASP A 475 5.26 11.41 0.80
N ASN A 476 6.42 11.32 1.48
CA ASN A 476 6.72 12.09 2.69
C ASN A 476 7.09 13.56 2.39
N LEU A 477 7.14 14.38 3.45
CA LEU A 477 7.69 15.74 3.39
C LEU A 477 9.10 15.79 4.00
N SER A 478 9.94 16.70 3.50
CA SER A 478 11.28 16.95 4.05
C SER A 478 11.21 17.77 5.35
N THR A 479 10.64 17.19 6.41
CA THR A 479 10.49 17.82 7.73
C THR A 479 10.99 16.91 8.85
N TRP A 480 11.36 17.50 10.00
CA TRP A 480 11.76 16.76 11.20
C TRP A 480 10.67 15.79 11.69
N GLU A 481 9.40 16.19 11.52
CA GLU A 481 8.22 15.36 11.85
C GLU A 481 8.23 14.04 11.06
N HIS A 482 8.42 14.11 9.74
CA HIS A 482 8.44 12.92 8.88
C HIS A 482 9.69 12.07 9.10
N LEU A 483 10.84 12.70 9.39
CA LEU A 483 12.04 11.97 9.78
C LEU A 483 11.78 11.15 11.05
N HIS A 484 11.16 11.74 12.06
CA HIS A 484 10.82 11.03 13.30
C HIS A 484 9.77 9.93 13.07
N MET A 485 8.70 10.22 12.31
CA MET A 485 7.66 9.23 11.99
C MET A 485 8.19 8.04 11.18
N SER A 486 9.24 8.22 10.38
CA SER A 486 9.78 7.12 9.55
C SER A 486 10.19 5.89 10.39
N ILE A 487 10.70 6.11 11.61
CA ILE A 487 11.14 5.03 12.50
C ILE A 487 9.96 4.14 12.90
N SER A 488 8.88 4.74 13.38
CA SER A 488 7.69 3.97 13.78
C SER A 488 7.03 3.32 12.57
N MET A 489 6.86 4.05 11.46
CA MET A 489 6.26 3.51 10.24
C MET A 489 6.97 2.25 9.74
N VAL A 490 8.31 2.27 9.66
CA VAL A 490 9.08 1.11 9.20
C VAL A 490 8.98 -0.04 10.21
N LEU A 491 9.10 0.22 11.52
CA LEU A 491 8.93 -0.82 12.54
C LEU A 491 7.52 -1.44 12.53
N GLN A 492 6.48 -0.66 12.20
CA GLN A 492 5.12 -1.17 12.00
C GLN A 492 5.05 -2.18 10.86
N LEU A 493 5.65 -1.83 9.73
CA LEU A 493 5.71 -2.69 8.55
C LEU A 493 6.58 -3.94 8.80
N GLU A 494 7.51 -3.89 9.76
CA GLU A 494 8.33 -5.03 10.20
C GLU A 494 7.58 -6.04 11.08
N ASN A 495 6.50 -5.64 11.77
CA ASN A 495 5.70 -6.48 12.69
C ASN A 495 4.91 -7.63 12.03
N TYR A 496 5.31 -8.06 10.83
CA TYR A 496 4.83 -9.24 10.10
C TYR A 496 5.77 -9.67 8.95
N THR A 497 6.94 -9.04 8.78
CA THR A 497 7.87 -9.28 7.65
C THR A 497 9.26 -9.77 8.07
N ALA A 498 9.56 -9.85 9.37
CA ALA A 498 10.90 -10.03 9.92
C ALA A 498 11.57 -11.41 9.72
N ILE A 499 10.95 -12.33 8.97
CA ILE A 499 11.52 -13.67 8.73
C ILE A 499 11.87 -13.80 7.27
N ILE A 500 13.19 -13.83 7.02
CA ILE A 500 13.77 -14.12 5.71
C ILE A 500 14.10 -15.62 5.71
N THR A 501 13.62 -16.35 4.73
CA THR A 501 13.93 -17.78 4.51
C THR A 501 14.73 -17.99 3.24
#